data_AF-A0A2E7RM28-F1
#
_entry.id   AF-A0A2E7RM28-F1
#
_cell.length_a   1.000
_cell.length_b   1.000
_cell.length_c   1.000
_cell.angle_alpha   90.00
_cell.angle_beta   90.00
_cell.angle_gamma   90.00
#
_symmetry.space_group_name_H-M   'P 1'
#
loop_
_entity.id
_entity.type
_entity.pdbx_description
1 polymer ?
#
loop_
_entity_poly.entity_id
_entity_poly.type
_entity_poly.pdbx_seq_one_letter_code
_entity_poly.pdbx_strand_id
1 'polypeptide(L)'
;MGPATLNPIFLIIISVAITAIALVYSIIHRDQSRLTRRWVFLLSLPGLIMVAGFYSFAARMHSALGGWPDSIGTEELPKNLLLHDGIQSWMFFVTFLVALLIPLVLALFSLVPRLRTRLIYPAFFGSACWLCLFATQLAPKGFLYWFWD
;
A
#
# COMPACT_ATOMS: atom_id res chain seq x y z
N MET A 1 20.55 24.84 -16.06
CA MET A 1 19.22 24.46 -15.54
C MET A 1 19.36 23.06 -14.96
N GLY A 2 19.47 22.93 -13.63
CA GLY A 2 19.51 21.61 -13.00
C GLY A 2 18.18 20.88 -13.24
N PRO A 3 18.17 19.55 -13.41
CA PRO A 3 16.92 18.81 -13.54
C PRO A 3 16.09 19.09 -12.29
N ALA A 4 14.86 19.61 -12.47
CA ALA A 4 13.92 19.77 -11.38
C ALA A 4 13.61 18.37 -10.84
N THR A 5 14.28 17.96 -9.77
CA THR A 5 14.00 16.71 -9.08
C THR A 5 12.64 16.86 -8.41
N LEU A 6 11.63 16.17 -8.95
CA LEU A 6 10.32 16.12 -8.32
C LEU A 6 10.47 15.56 -6.91
N ASN A 7 9.98 16.30 -5.92
CA ASN A 7 10.00 15.86 -4.52
C ASN A 7 9.24 14.53 -4.41
N PRO A 8 9.80 13.47 -3.77
CA PRO A 8 9.14 12.18 -3.63
C PRO A 8 7.75 12.27 -2.97
N ILE A 9 7.56 13.22 -2.06
CA ILE A 9 6.25 13.48 -1.42
C ILE A 9 5.22 13.92 -2.47
N PHE A 10 5.65 14.75 -3.41
CA PHE A 10 4.78 15.24 -4.48
C PHE A 10 4.33 14.11 -5.41
N LEU A 11 5.22 13.14 -5.69
CA LEU A 11 4.87 11.93 -6.46
C LEU A 11 3.82 11.06 -5.76
N ILE A 12 3.93 10.92 -4.44
CA ILE A 12 2.93 10.18 -3.63
C ILE A 12 1.58 10.87 -3.71
N ILE A 13 1.51 12.19 -3.48
CA ILE A 13 0.26 12.96 -3.54
C ILE A 13 -0.38 12.84 -4.93
N ILE A 14 0.41 12.97 -5.99
CA ILE A 14 -0.07 12.80 -7.36
C ILE A 14 -0.63 11.39 -7.58
N SER A 15 0.09 10.35 -7.14
CA SER A 15 -0.38 8.97 -7.31
C SER A 15 -1.71 8.71 -6.59
N VAL A 16 -1.84 9.17 -5.34
CA VAL A 16 -3.09 9.08 -4.57
C VAL A 16 -4.21 9.86 -5.26
N ALA A 17 -3.94 11.08 -5.74
CA ALA A 17 -4.95 11.89 -6.42
C ALA A 17 -5.42 11.23 -7.73
N ILE A 18 -4.49 10.75 -8.57
CA ILE A 18 -4.83 10.10 -9.85
C ILE A 18 -5.65 8.83 -9.61
N THR A 19 -5.27 8.01 -8.63
CA THR A 19 -6.03 6.78 -8.29
C THR A 19 -7.43 7.09 -7.78
N ALA A 20 -7.57 8.08 -6.90
CA ALA A 20 -8.87 8.51 -6.39
C ALA A 20 -9.77 9.06 -7.51
N ILE A 21 -9.24 9.95 -8.36
CA ILE A 21 -9.98 10.50 -9.51
C ILE A 21 -10.40 9.39 -10.47
N ALA A 22 -9.48 8.46 -10.80
CA ALA A 22 -9.76 7.33 -11.68
C ALA A 22 -10.84 6.40 -11.11
N LEU A 23 -10.84 6.18 -9.79
CA LEU A 23 -11.86 5.40 -9.10
C LEU A 23 -13.22 6.11 -9.16
N VAL A 24 -13.28 7.38 -8.79
CA VAL A 24 -14.52 8.18 -8.82
C VAL A 24 -15.08 8.27 -10.23
N TYR A 25 -14.23 8.56 -11.23
CA TYR A 25 -14.60 8.58 -12.64
C TYR A 25 -15.18 7.23 -13.07
N SER A 26 -14.53 6.13 -12.69
CA SER A 26 -14.99 4.77 -13.00
C SER A 26 -16.34 4.43 -12.35
N ILE A 27 -16.63 4.97 -11.16
CA ILE A 27 -17.90 4.76 -10.46
C ILE A 27 -19.02 5.58 -11.11
N ILE A 28 -18.76 6.84 -11.49
CA ILE A 28 -19.77 7.75 -12.06
C ILE A 28 -20.12 7.38 -13.51
N HIS A 29 -19.12 7.08 -14.34
CA HIS A 29 -19.31 6.93 -15.79
C HIS A 29 -19.58 5.49 -16.24
N ARG A 30 -19.65 4.51 -15.32
CA ARG A 30 -19.98 3.14 -15.67
C ARG A 30 -21.23 2.66 -14.95
N ASP A 31 -22.21 2.33 -15.76
CA ASP A 31 -23.28 1.41 -15.40
C ASP A 31 -22.65 0.11 -14.87
N GLN A 32 -23.13 -0.38 -13.73
CA GLN A 32 -22.51 -1.32 -12.78
C GLN A 32 -22.21 -2.73 -13.35
N SER A 33 -21.43 -2.80 -14.42
CA SER A 33 -21.10 -4.04 -15.09
C SER A 33 -19.92 -4.72 -14.39
N ARG A 34 -20.26 -5.48 -13.34
CA ARG A 34 -19.57 -6.71 -12.91
C ARG A 34 -18.36 -6.59 -11.97
N LEU A 35 -18.27 -5.58 -11.10
CA LEU A 35 -17.36 -5.71 -9.95
C LEU A 35 -18.00 -6.65 -8.91
N THR A 36 -17.91 -7.97 -9.17
CA THR A 36 -18.47 -8.99 -8.28
C THR A 36 -17.74 -8.94 -6.94
N ARG A 37 -18.42 -9.32 -5.85
CA ARG A 37 -17.81 -9.44 -4.50
C ARG A 37 -16.49 -10.23 -4.50
N ARG A 38 -16.39 -11.25 -5.37
CA ARG A 38 -15.16 -12.03 -5.60
C ARG A 38 -13.99 -11.17 -6.07
N TRP A 39 -14.21 -10.27 -7.03
CA TRP A 39 -13.16 -9.39 -7.55
C TRP A 39 -12.75 -8.34 -6.54
N VAL A 40 -13.71 -7.75 -5.81
CA VAL A 40 -13.41 -6.83 -4.70
C VAL A 40 -12.46 -7.49 -3.71
N PHE A 41 -12.80 -8.71 -3.27
CA PHE A 41 -11.96 -9.46 -2.33
C PHE A 41 -10.57 -9.75 -2.92
N LEU A 42 -10.51 -10.31 -4.13
CA LEU A 42 -9.24 -10.67 -4.79
C LEU A 42 -8.31 -9.47 -5.01
N LEU A 43 -8.86 -8.31 -5.39
CA LEU A 43 -8.06 -7.09 -5.59
C LEU A 43 -7.59 -6.50 -4.25
N SER A 44 -8.39 -6.57 -3.19
CA SER A 44 -7.97 -6.08 -1.87
C SER A 44 -6.95 -6.99 -1.18
N LEU A 45 -6.88 -8.26 -1.58
CA LEU A 45 -6.16 -9.31 -0.87
C LEU A 45 -4.66 -9.02 -0.67
N PRO A 46 -3.89 -8.52 -1.67
CA PRO A 46 -2.47 -8.22 -1.45
C PRO A 46 -2.25 -7.12 -0.40
N GLY A 47 -3.06 -6.06 -0.43
CA GLY A 47 -2.98 -4.98 0.57
C GLY A 47 -3.40 -5.46 1.96
N LEU A 48 -4.45 -6.28 2.04
CA LEU A 48 -4.91 -6.85 3.31
C LEU A 48 -3.90 -7.80 3.93
N ILE A 49 -3.23 -8.66 3.13
CA ILE A 49 -2.18 -9.54 3.63
C ILE A 49 -1.00 -8.70 4.15
N MET A 50 -0.59 -7.67 3.43
CA MET A 50 0.49 -6.78 3.88
C MET A 50 0.14 -6.11 5.21
N VAL A 51 -1.07 -5.57 5.38
CA VAL A 51 -1.50 -4.93 6.63
C VAL A 51 -1.68 -5.94 7.76
N ALA A 52 -2.26 -7.10 7.49
CA ALA A 52 -2.39 -8.16 8.49
C ALA A 52 -1.01 -8.65 8.96
N GLY A 53 -0.05 -8.79 8.05
CA GLY A 53 1.35 -9.09 8.36
C GLY A 53 1.98 -8.01 9.23
N PHE A 54 1.74 -6.73 8.90
CA PHE A 54 2.25 -5.57 9.66
C PHE A 54 1.78 -5.58 11.11
N TYR A 55 0.47 -5.73 11.33
CA TYR A 55 -0.09 -5.76 12.68
C TYR A 55 0.24 -7.06 13.43
N SER A 56 0.35 -8.19 12.74
CA SER A 56 0.84 -9.45 13.32
C SER A 56 2.27 -9.31 13.80
N PHE A 57 3.12 -8.64 13.02
CA PHE A 57 4.49 -8.34 13.41
C PHE A 57 4.54 -7.43 14.64
N ALA A 58 3.81 -6.32 14.61
CA ALA A 58 3.73 -5.38 15.73
C ALA A 58 3.29 -6.07 17.03
N ALA A 59 2.28 -6.95 16.96
CA ALA A 59 1.80 -7.70 18.11
C ALA A 59 2.86 -8.69 18.64
N ARG A 60 3.55 -9.41 17.75
CA ARG A 60 4.63 -10.33 18.13
C ARG A 60 5.82 -9.60 18.74
N MET A 61 6.19 -8.46 18.19
CA MET A 61 7.23 -7.60 18.71
C MET A 61 6.90 -7.10 20.11
N HIS A 62 5.69 -6.57 20.30
CA HIS A 62 5.22 -6.11 21.59
C HIS A 62 5.22 -7.22 22.65
N SER A 63 4.82 -8.43 22.24
CA SER A 63 4.77 -9.59 23.15
C SER A 63 6.16 -10.14 23.47
N ALA A 64 7.11 -10.07 22.54
CA ALA A 64 8.47 -10.54 22.72
C ALA A 64 9.30 -9.61 23.61
N LEU A 65 9.07 -8.29 23.51
CA LEU A 65 9.81 -7.27 24.28
C LEU A 65 9.09 -6.86 25.57
N GLY A 66 7.82 -7.26 25.77
CA GLY A 66 7.00 -6.81 26.89
C GLY A 66 6.55 -5.34 26.77
N GLY A 67 6.72 -4.73 25.60
CA GLY A 67 6.49 -3.31 25.34
C GLY A 67 6.91 -2.92 23.92
N TRP A 68 6.97 -1.62 23.63
CA TRP A 68 7.57 -1.11 22.39
C TRP A 68 9.08 -0.96 22.59
N PRO A 69 9.90 -1.16 21.54
CA PRO A 69 11.34 -0.99 21.64
C PRO A 69 11.70 0.45 22.05
N ASP A 70 12.51 0.59 23.09
CA ASP A 70 13.06 1.88 23.53
C ASP A 70 14.29 2.28 22.71
N SER A 71 14.96 1.31 22.09
CA SER A 71 16.12 1.49 21.22
C SER A 71 15.82 1.14 19.76
N ILE A 72 16.37 1.95 18.86
CA ILE A 72 16.44 1.67 17.43
C ILE A 72 17.38 0.48 17.18
N GLY A 73 17.02 -0.41 16.25
CA GLY A 73 17.89 -1.49 15.77
C GLY A 73 17.35 -2.90 15.99
N THR A 74 18.19 -3.88 15.64
CA THR A 74 17.83 -5.31 15.54
C THR A 74 18.52 -6.20 16.57
N GLU A 75 19.39 -5.65 17.40
CA GLU A 75 20.28 -6.42 18.29
C GLU A 75 19.52 -7.19 19.38
N GLU A 76 18.40 -6.64 19.86
CA GLU A 76 17.57 -7.27 20.89
C GLU A 76 16.49 -8.20 20.31
N LEU A 77 16.34 -8.23 18.98
CA LEU A 77 15.28 -8.99 18.34
C LEU A 77 15.68 -10.46 18.16
N PRO A 78 14.85 -11.41 18.60
CA PRO A 78 15.09 -12.82 18.33
C PRO A 78 15.04 -13.09 16.82
N LYS A 79 15.85 -14.05 16.36
CA LYS A 79 16.07 -14.34 14.92
C LYS A 79 14.79 -14.56 14.12
N ASN A 80 13.74 -15.10 14.74
CA ASN A 80 12.44 -15.30 14.12
C ASN A 80 11.69 -13.98 13.86
N LEU A 81 11.82 -12.98 14.73
CA LEU A 81 11.25 -11.64 14.52
C LEU A 81 12.00 -10.91 13.42
N LEU A 82 13.32 -11.07 13.32
CA LEU A 82 14.12 -10.48 12.25
C LEU A 82 13.72 -10.99 10.86
N LEU A 83 13.44 -12.28 10.76
CA LEU A 83 12.93 -12.85 9.50
C LEU A 83 11.55 -12.29 9.16
N HIS A 84 10.67 -12.15 10.16
CA HIS A 84 9.33 -11.59 9.96
C HIS A 84 9.39 -10.11 9.56
N ASP A 85 10.30 -9.33 10.14
CA ASP A 85 10.58 -7.96 9.74
C ASP A 85 11.06 -7.88 8.28
N GLY A 86 12.07 -8.67 7.89
CA GLY A 86 12.56 -8.68 6.51
C GLY A 86 11.48 -9.00 5.47
N ILE A 87 10.61 -9.98 5.76
CA ILE A 87 9.46 -10.30 4.90
C ILE A 87 8.47 -9.12 4.88
N GLN A 88 8.14 -8.57 6.04
CA GLN A 88 7.15 -7.50 6.15
C GLN A 88 7.61 -6.23 5.45
N SER A 89 8.87 -5.83 5.63
CA SER A 89 9.50 -4.69 4.98
C SER A 89 9.56 -4.87 3.46
N TRP A 90 9.87 -6.08 2.99
CA TRP A 90 9.78 -6.40 1.56
C TRP A 90 8.34 -6.29 1.02
N MET A 91 7.36 -6.86 1.72
CA MET A 91 5.94 -6.79 1.31
C MET A 91 5.41 -5.35 1.30
N PHE A 92 5.79 -4.56 2.30
CA PHE A 92 5.48 -3.14 2.38
C PHE A 92 6.08 -2.39 1.20
N PHE A 93 7.36 -2.59 0.92
CA PHE A 93 8.06 -1.94 -0.19
C PHE A 93 7.46 -2.29 -1.56
N VAL A 94 7.16 -3.57 -1.80
CA VAL A 94 6.50 -4.00 -3.04
C VAL A 94 5.11 -3.38 -3.18
N THR A 95 4.33 -3.36 -2.09
CA THR A 95 2.99 -2.75 -2.10
C THR A 95 3.06 -1.25 -2.36
N PHE A 96 4.03 -0.55 -1.75
CA PHE A 96 4.29 0.86 -1.98
C PHE A 96 4.69 1.14 -3.43
N LEU A 97 5.62 0.36 -3.99
CA LEU A 97 6.07 0.52 -5.37
C LEU A 97 4.92 0.30 -6.37
N VAL A 98 4.10 -0.73 -6.14
CA VAL A 98 2.90 -1.01 -6.94
C VAL A 98 1.89 0.14 -6.84
N ALA A 99 1.65 0.67 -5.63
CA ALA A 99 0.79 1.83 -5.42
C ALA A 99 1.34 3.11 -6.06
N LEU A 100 2.66 3.23 -6.20
CA LEU A 100 3.29 4.36 -6.90
C LEU A 100 3.19 4.23 -8.43
N LEU A 101 3.26 3.01 -8.96
CA LEU A 101 3.23 2.73 -10.40
C LEU A 101 1.82 2.60 -10.98
N ILE A 102 0.80 2.40 -10.14
CA ILE A 102 -0.59 2.24 -10.60
C ILE A 102 -1.13 3.42 -11.46
N PRO A 103 -0.74 4.70 -11.27
CA PRO A 103 -1.17 5.79 -12.15
C PRO A 103 -0.74 5.59 -13.61
N LEU A 104 0.44 4.99 -13.84
CA LEU A 104 0.92 4.67 -15.18
C LEU A 104 0.04 3.59 -15.82
N VAL A 105 -0.34 2.57 -15.05
CA VAL A 105 -1.28 1.52 -15.50
C VAL A 105 -2.64 2.13 -15.83
N LEU A 106 -3.14 3.05 -14.99
CA LEU A 106 -4.39 3.75 -15.22
C LEU A 106 -4.33 4.60 -16.50
N ALA A 107 -3.22 5.31 -16.73
CA ALA A 107 -3.01 6.05 -17.97
C ALA A 107 -3.03 5.12 -19.19
N LEU A 108 -2.31 3.99 -19.14
CA LEU A 108 -2.34 3.00 -20.23
C LEU A 108 -3.75 2.48 -20.50
N PHE A 109 -4.52 2.18 -19.46
CA PHE A 109 -5.91 1.72 -19.57
C PHE A 109 -6.86 2.81 -20.08
N SER A 110 -6.59 4.08 -19.79
CA SER A 110 -7.37 5.21 -20.31
C SER A 110 -7.03 5.52 -21.77
N LEU A 111 -5.80 5.29 -22.23
CA LEU A 111 -5.44 5.51 -23.63
C LEU A 111 -6.10 4.49 -24.56
N VAL A 112 -6.18 3.22 -24.17
CA VAL A 112 -6.69 2.14 -25.05
C VAL A 112 -8.23 2.02 -24.92
N PRO A 113 -9.02 2.29 -25.98
CA PRO A 113 -10.49 2.30 -25.90
C PRO A 113 -11.10 0.98 -25.40
N ARG A 114 -10.48 -0.16 -25.77
CA ARG A 114 -10.89 -1.51 -25.32
C ARG A 114 -10.64 -1.73 -23.83
N LEU A 115 -9.62 -1.11 -23.24
CA LEU A 115 -9.23 -1.25 -21.83
C LEU A 115 -9.88 -0.23 -20.91
N ARG A 116 -10.42 0.89 -21.44
CA ARG A 116 -11.31 1.81 -20.69
C ARG A 116 -12.45 1.02 -20.03
N THR A 117 -12.92 0.00 -20.76
CA THR A 117 -13.48 -1.29 -20.33
C THR A 117 -13.36 -1.69 -18.85
N ARG A 118 -12.12 -1.68 -18.39
CA ARG A 118 -11.65 -2.43 -17.23
C ARG A 118 -10.87 -1.52 -16.28
N LEU A 119 -11.00 -0.20 -16.43
CA LEU A 119 -10.28 0.80 -15.64
C LEU A 119 -10.62 0.71 -14.14
N ILE A 120 -11.82 0.22 -13.80
CA ILE A 120 -12.26 0.02 -12.42
C ILE A 120 -11.39 -0.98 -11.64
N TYR A 121 -10.83 -2.01 -12.29
CA TYR A 121 -10.02 -3.03 -11.61
C TYR A 121 -8.69 -2.46 -11.08
N PRO A 122 -7.81 -1.84 -11.90
CA PRO A 122 -6.59 -1.22 -11.41
C PRO A 122 -6.86 -0.01 -10.51
N ALA A 123 -7.96 0.74 -10.73
CA ALA A 123 -8.31 1.87 -9.86
C ALA A 123 -8.68 1.40 -8.44
N PHE A 124 -9.51 0.36 -8.35
CA PHE A 124 -9.90 -0.24 -7.08
C PHE A 124 -8.69 -0.85 -6.38
N PHE A 125 -7.88 -1.63 -7.11
CA PHE A 125 -6.65 -2.22 -6.58
C PHE A 125 -5.69 -1.17 -6.02
N GLY A 126 -5.39 -0.11 -6.79
CA GLY A 126 -4.55 0.99 -6.34
C GLY A 126 -5.10 1.70 -5.11
N SER A 127 -6.41 1.95 -5.08
CA SER A 127 -7.06 2.56 -3.90
C SER A 127 -6.98 1.66 -2.66
N ALA A 128 -7.15 0.35 -2.81
CA ALA A 128 -7.03 -0.60 -1.71
C ALA A 128 -5.59 -0.66 -1.18
N CYS A 129 -4.59 -0.65 -2.06
CA CYS A 129 -3.19 -0.58 -1.67
C CYS A 129 -2.87 0.71 -0.90
N TRP A 130 -3.31 1.87 -1.41
CA TRP A 130 -3.12 3.14 -0.70
C TRP A 130 -3.81 3.15 0.65
N LEU A 131 -5.07 2.69 0.74
CA LEU A 131 -5.80 2.61 1.99
C LEU A 131 -5.10 1.69 3.01
N CYS A 132 -4.55 0.56 2.55
CA CYS A 132 -3.77 -0.34 3.37
C CYS A 132 -2.46 0.29 3.85
N LEU A 133 -1.75 1.01 2.98
CA LEU A 133 -0.54 1.76 3.35
C LEU A 133 -0.83 2.90 4.33
N PHE A 134 -1.97 3.57 4.20
CA PHE A 134 -2.40 4.56 5.19
C PHE A 134 -2.81 3.89 6.51
N ALA A 135 -3.39 2.70 6.48
CA ALA A 135 -3.75 1.96 7.67
C ALA A 135 -2.54 1.55 8.52
N THR A 136 -1.32 1.44 7.95
CA THR A 136 -0.12 1.19 8.75
C THR A 136 0.24 2.39 9.63
N GLN A 137 -0.12 3.62 9.22
CA GLN A 137 0.13 4.85 10.00
C GLN A 137 -0.71 4.95 11.28
N LEU A 138 -1.70 4.07 11.45
CA LEU A 138 -2.51 3.97 12.67
C LEU A 138 -1.84 3.14 13.77
N ALA A 139 -0.68 2.53 13.47
CA ALA A 139 0.04 1.76 14.47
C ALA A 139 0.65 2.64 15.58
N PRO A 140 0.98 2.05 16.74
CA PRO A 140 1.54 2.79 17.87
C PRO A 140 2.84 3.51 17.51
N LYS A 141 3.02 4.73 18.03
CA LYS A 141 4.14 5.61 17.66
C LYS A 141 5.52 4.99 17.88
N GLY A 142 5.70 4.22 18.97
CA GLY A 142 6.96 3.53 19.25
C GLY A 142 7.30 2.48 18.19
N PHE A 143 6.31 1.73 17.73
CA PHE A 143 6.48 0.78 16.63
C PHE A 143 6.74 1.48 15.29
N LEU A 144 5.97 2.52 14.97
CA LEU A 144 6.17 3.28 13.73
C LEU A 144 7.56 3.90 13.67
N TYR A 145 8.02 4.48 14.78
CA TYR A 145 9.35 5.09 14.84
C TYR A 145 10.45 4.06 14.56
N TRP A 146 10.35 2.87 15.15
CA TRP A 146 11.27 1.78 14.90
C TRP A 146 11.16 1.21 13.46
N PHE A 147 9.95 1.09 12.90
CA PHE A 147 9.74 0.49 11.57
C PHE A 147 10.23 1.38 10.42
N TRP A 148 10.27 2.70 10.64
CA TRP A 148 10.70 3.66 9.63
C TRP A 148 12.20 3.95 9.67
N ASP A 149 12.92 3.43 10.67
CA ASP A 149 14.37 3.54 10.78
C ASP A 149 15.09 2.41 10.03
#